data_AF-A0A3A4RPT8-F1
#
_entry.id   AF-A0A3A4RPT8-F1
#
_cell.length_a   1.000
_cell.length_b   1.000
_cell.length_c   1.000
_cell.angle_alpha   90.00
_cell.angle_beta   90.00
_cell.angle_gamma   90.00
#
_symmetry.space_group_name_H-M   'P 1'
#
loop_
_entity.id
_entity.type
_entity.pdbx_description
1 polymer ?
#
loop_
_entity_poly.entity_id
_entity_poly.type
_entity_poly.pdbx_seq_one_letter_code
_entity_poly.pdbx_strand_id
1 'polypeptide(L)'
;MISPSFDIHQFIENVKEKDPLDRVSLAEQEAVLTWRQSYTRNGSLTEEQKNGMLYENKLLKIIDYIRYGIIHRDIAEIDPELLSAIR
;
A
#
# COMPACT_ATOMS: atom_id res chain seq x y z
N MET A 1 1.51 8.42 -8.29
CA MET A 1 0.76 7.49 -7.46
C MET A 1 0.26 6.39 -8.39
N ILE A 2 0.64 5.15 -8.13
CA ILE A 2 0.36 3.94 -8.93
C ILE A 2 -1.12 3.53 -8.81
N SER A 3 -1.72 3.67 -7.62
CA SER A 3 -3.16 3.54 -7.41
C SER A 3 -3.77 4.86 -6.94
N PRO A 4 -4.25 5.70 -7.88
CA PRO A 4 -4.90 6.97 -7.56
C PRO A 4 -6.16 6.84 -6.69
N SER A 5 -6.81 5.68 -6.70
CA SER A 5 -8.05 5.40 -5.96
C SER A 5 -7.83 4.63 -4.66
N PHE A 6 -6.58 4.51 -4.19
CA PHE A 6 -6.24 3.76 -2.97
C PHE A 6 -6.60 2.26 -3.05
N ASP A 7 -6.52 1.68 -4.25
CA ASP A 7 -6.76 0.26 -4.47
C ASP A 7 -5.45 -0.54 -4.40
N ILE A 8 -5.38 -1.41 -3.40
CA ILE A 8 -4.22 -2.26 -3.16
C ILE A 8 -4.03 -3.32 -4.24
N HIS A 9 -5.10 -3.81 -4.86
CA HIS A 9 -5.02 -4.81 -5.93
C HIS A 9 -4.38 -4.20 -7.16
N GLN A 10 -4.84 -3.01 -7.54
CA GLN A 10 -4.24 -2.23 -8.63
C GLN A 10 -2.75 -1.99 -8.36
N PHE A 11 -2.37 -1.61 -7.14
CA PHE A 11 -0.96 -1.43 -6.80
C PHE A 11 -0.15 -2.71 -7.02
N ILE A 12 -0.58 -3.83 -6.43
CA ILE A 12 0.11 -5.13 -6.51
C ILE A 12 0.28 -5.56 -7.97
N GLU A 13 -0.79 -5.49 -8.76
CA GLU A 13 -0.78 -5.87 -10.17
C GLU A 13 0.24 -5.08 -11.00
N ASN A 14 0.47 -3.81 -10.66
CA ASN A 14 1.42 -2.95 -11.36
C ASN A 14 2.88 -3.17 -10.93
N VAL A 15 3.13 -3.75 -9.75
CA VAL A 15 4.47 -3.94 -9.20
C VAL A 15 4.94 -5.39 -9.16
N LYS A 16 4.05 -6.38 -9.32
CA LYS A 16 4.39 -7.81 -9.21
C LYS A 16 5.49 -8.28 -10.17
N GLU A 17 5.62 -7.68 -11.34
CA GLU A 17 6.67 -8.02 -12.31
C GLU A 17 8.02 -7.31 -12.05
N LYS A 18 8.10 -6.45 -11.03
CA LYS A 18 9.33 -5.74 -10.64
C LYS A 18 10.19 -6.59 -9.70
N ASP A 19 11.46 -6.25 -9.56
CA ASP A 19 12.31 -6.93 -8.56
C ASP A 19 11.87 -6.57 -7.13
N PRO A 20 12.18 -7.42 -6.13
CA PRO A 20 11.74 -7.18 -4.75
C PRO A 20 12.18 -5.83 -4.14
N LEU A 21 13.37 -5.31 -4.48
CA LEU A 21 13.84 -4.02 -3.98
C LEU A 21 13.06 -2.88 -4.62
N ASP A 22 12.79 -2.98 -5.93
CA ASP A 22 11.94 -2.05 -6.65
C ASP A 22 10.50 -2.05 -6.10
N ARG A 23 9.91 -3.23 -5.81
CA ARG A 23 8.57 -3.34 -5.21
C ARG A 23 8.48 -2.58 -3.88
N VAL A 24 9.49 -2.74 -3.03
CA VAL A 24 9.60 -2.03 -1.75
C VAL A 24 9.75 -0.53 -1.97
N SER A 25 10.66 -0.10 -2.84
CA SER A 25 10.90 1.31 -3.15
C SER A 25 9.62 1.99 -3.68
N LEU A 26 8.90 1.31 -4.58
CA LEU A 26 7.63 1.80 -5.13
C LEU A 26 6.53 1.86 -4.07
N ALA A 27 6.44 0.86 -3.19
CA ALA A 27 5.49 0.88 -2.08
C ALA A 27 5.78 2.02 -1.09
N GLU A 28 7.06 2.29 -0.79
CA GLU A 28 7.46 3.39 0.09
C GLU A 28 7.12 4.76 -0.54
N GLN A 29 7.41 4.93 -1.83
CA GLN A 29 7.06 6.14 -2.56
C GLN A 29 5.55 6.37 -2.60
N GLU A 30 4.79 5.31 -2.88
CA GLU A 30 3.33 5.35 -2.89
C GLU A 30 2.77 5.75 -1.52
N ALA A 31 3.24 5.12 -0.44
CA ALA A 31 2.82 5.42 0.92
C ALA A 31 3.07 6.90 1.28
N VAL A 32 4.24 7.44 0.92
CA VAL A 32 4.57 8.86 1.14
C VAL A 32 3.65 9.78 0.34
N LEU A 33 3.33 9.43 -0.91
CA LEU A 33 2.39 10.22 -1.73
C LEU A 33 0.98 10.20 -1.14
N THR A 34 0.50 9.03 -0.73
CA THR A 34 -0.79 8.87 -0.07
C THR A 34 -0.85 9.66 1.24
N TRP A 35 0.20 9.59 2.07
CA TRP A 35 0.28 10.35 3.30
C TRP A 35 0.18 11.86 3.05
N ARG A 36 0.92 12.38 2.06
CA ARG A 36 0.87 13.81 1.68
C ARG A 36 -0.52 14.26 1.24
N GLN A 37 -1.28 13.39 0.56
CA GLN A 37 -2.64 13.71 0.11
C GLN A 37 -3.67 13.62 1.25
N SER A 38 -3.51 12.63 2.12
CA SER A 38 -4.51 12.29 3.14
C SER A 38 -4.40 13.17 4.38
N TYR A 39 -3.21 13.64 4.73
CA TYR A 39 -2.96 14.43 5.93
C TYR A 39 -2.97 15.93 5.61
N THR A 40 -4.16 16.54 5.60
CA THR A 40 -4.30 18.01 5.63
C THR A 40 -4.52 18.52 7.05
N ARG A 41 -3.98 19.71 7.35
CA ARG A 41 -3.79 20.19 8.73
C ARG A 41 -5.03 20.68 9.48
N ASN A 42 -6.19 20.87 8.84
CA ASN A 42 -7.34 21.54 9.47
C ASN A 42 -8.68 20.91 9.08
N GLY A 43 -9.48 20.49 10.07
CA GLY A 43 -10.88 20.07 9.91
C GLY A 43 -11.14 18.59 10.22
N SER A 44 -12.41 18.18 10.08
CA SER A 44 -12.82 16.78 10.12
C SER A 44 -12.30 16.04 8.89
N LEU A 45 -11.70 14.85 9.08
CA LEU A 45 -11.20 14.04 7.96
C LEU A 45 -12.34 13.68 7.01
N THR A 46 -12.15 13.90 5.71
CA THR A 46 -13.04 13.40 4.67
C THR A 46 -12.93 11.87 4.58
N GLU A 47 -13.94 11.20 4.03
CA GLU A 47 -13.87 9.75 3.79
C GLU A 47 -12.70 9.37 2.87
N GLU A 48 -12.40 10.21 1.88
CA GLU A 48 -11.25 10.02 0.99
C GLU A 48 -9.93 10.05 1.77
N GLN A 49 -9.78 10.97 2.73
CA GLN A 49 -8.59 11.05 3.58
C GLN A 49 -8.46 9.83 4.49
N LYS A 50 -9.57 9.36 5.07
CA LYS A 50 -9.57 8.12 5.87
C LYS A 50 -9.17 6.91 5.04
N ASN A 51 -9.70 6.80 3.82
CA ASN A 51 -9.36 5.72 2.90
C ASN A 51 -7.88 5.76 2.51
N GLY A 52 -7.34 6.95 2.24
CA GLY A 52 -5.92 7.13 1.97
C GLY A 52 -5.06 6.72 3.17
N MET A 53 -5.41 7.10 4.40
CA MET A 53 -4.69 6.65 5.61
C MET A 53 -4.73 5.13 5.79
N LEU A 54 -5.87 4.48 5.54
CA LEU A 54 -5.98 3.02 5.59
C LEU A 54 -5.12 2.35 4.52
N TYR A 55 -5.09 2.92 3.31
CA TYR A 55 -4.29 2.43 2.21
C TYR A 55 -2.79 2.58 2.45
N GLU A 56 -2.35 3.73 2.97
CA GLU A 56 -0.96 3.96 3.41
C GLU A 56 -0.53 2.90 4.43
N ASN A 57 -1.37 2.62 5.43
CA ASN A 57 -1.09 1.58 6.41
C ASN A 57 -0.99 0.17 5.78
N LYS A 58 -1.84 -0.15 4.79
CA LYS A 58 -1.73 -1.41 4.04
C LYS A 58 -0.41 -1.49 3.26
N LEU A 59 0.03 -0.41 2.63
CA LEU A 59 1.31 -0.37 1.91
C LEU A 59 2.51 -0.63 2.85
N LEU A 60 2.52 -0.03 4.04
CA LEU A 60 3.56 -0.30 5.04
C LEU A 60 3.60 -1.77 5.46
N LYS A 61 2.44 -2.40 5.61
CA LYS A 61 2.33 -3.83 5.92
C LYS A 61 2.77 -4.71 4.75
N ILE A 62 2.52 -4.29 3.52
CA ILE A 62 3.06 -4.95 2.33
C ILE A 62 4.58 -4.85 2.30
N ILE A 63 5.17 -3.71 2.65
CA ILE A 63 6.62 -3.56 2.75
C ILE A 63 7.21 -4.56 3.76
N ASP A 64 6.58 -4.68 4.94
CA ASP A 64 6.98 -5.69 5.94
C ASP A 64 6.87 -7.12 5.40
N TYR A 65 5.81 -7.41 4.65
CA TYR A 65 5.62 -8.71 4.02
C TYR A 65 6.71 -9.00 2.98
N ILE A 66 7.04 -8.06 2.10
CA ILE A 66 8.07 -8.24 1.07
C ILE A 66 9.45 -8.39 1.72
N ARG A 67 9.77 -7.57 2.72
CA ARG A 67 11.10 -7.58 3.38
C ARG A 67 11.32 -8.77 4.31
N TYR A 68 10.29 -9.15 5.07
CA TYR A 68 10.43 -10.07 6.21
C TYR A 68 9.49 -11.27 6.14
N GLY A 69 8.55 -11.30 5.19
CA GLY A 69 7.54 -12.35 5.09
C GLY A 69 6.46 -12.29 6.18
N ILE A 70 6.31 -11.16 6.87
CA ILE A 70 5.35 -10.98 7.98
C ILE A 70 3.97 -10.68 7.41
N ILE A 71 2.96 -11.47 7.81
CA ILE A 71 1.56 -11.25 7.42
C ILE A 71 0.82 -10.56 8.57
N HIS A 72 0.44 -9.30 8.34
CA HIS A 72 -0.39 -8.53 9.25
C HIS A 72 -1.88 -8.77 8.98
N ARG A 73 -2.73 -8.65 10.01
CA ARG A 73 -4.19 -8.88 9.88
C ARG A 73 -4.83 -8.04 8.77
N ASP A 74 -4.41 -6.79 8.61
CA ASP A 74 -5.01 -5.86 7.65
C ASP A 74 -4.68 -6.16 6.19
N ILE A 75 -3.68 -7.01 5.94
CA ILE A 75 -3.36 -7.53 4.61
C ILE A 75 -3.70 -9.02 4.48
N ALA A 76 -4.04 -9.71 5.57
CA ALA A 76 -4.44 -11.12 5.54
C ALA A 76 -5.75 -11.36 4.77
N GLU A 77 -6.55 -10.31 4.56
CA GLU A 77 -7.78 -10.34 3.75
C GLU A 77 -7.50 -10.09 2.26
N ILE A 78 -6.27 -9.72 1.88
CA ILE A 78 -5.86 -9.62 0.48
C ILE A 78 -5.74 -11.03 -0.09
N ASP A 79 -6.10 -11.19 -1.36
CA ASP A 79 -5.98 -12.46 -2.08
C ASP A 79 -4.58 -13.09 -1.86
N PRO A 80 -4.50 -14.32 -1.33
CA PRO A 80 -3.22 -15.02 -1.13
C PRO A 80 -2.39 -15.13 -2.40
N GLU A 81 -3.02 -15.25 -3.58
CA GLU A 81 -2.33 -15.30 -4.87
C GLU A 81 -1.60 -13.98 -5.14
N LEU A 82 -2.27 -12.85 -4.89
CA LEU A 82 -1.70 -11.51 -5.03
C LEU A 82 -0.55 -11.25 -4.07
N LEU A 83 -0.66 -11.68 -2.82
CA LEU A 83 0.44 -11.57 -1.86
C LEU A 83 1.63 -12.42 -2.29
N SER A 84 1.39 -13.65 -2.75
CA SER A 84 2.47 -14.52 -3.23
C SER A 84 3.21 -13.94 -4.45
N ALA A 85 2.51 -13.19 -5.31
CA ALA A 85 3.08 -12.61 -6.53
C ALA A 85 4.10 -11.49 -6.27
N ILE A 86 4.06 -10.85 -5.10
CA ILE A 86 4.96 -9.75 -4.72
C ILE A 86 6.09 -10.17 -3.79
N ARG A 87 6.15 -11.45 -3.41
CA ARG A 87 7.32 -12.03 -2.74
C ARG A 87 8.43 -12.37 -3.74
#